data_AF-A0A2N6FD52-F1
#
_entry.id   AF-A0A2N6FD52-F1
#
_cell.length_a   1.000
_cell.length_b   1.000
_cell.length_c   1.000
_cell.angle_alpha   90.00
_cell.angle_beta   90.00
_cell.angle_gamma   90.00
#
_symmetry.space_group_name_H-M   'P 1'
#
loop_
_entity.id
_entity.type
_entity.pdbx_description
1 polymer ?
#
loop_
_entity_poly.entity_id
_entity_poly.type
_entity_poly.pdbx_seq_one_letter_code
_entity_poly.pdbx_strand_id
1 'polypeptide(L)'
;MRSLKIFYWTILGAASAWLYLQRGHLKLVVIPPTQNQLFTLNETQTYKIVFKVERFVKRVFVRIFRTKHLCFYRSYILLSIFRRLGLPLALNIGMKNFHRPDEIGGHCWLTLNNEPFFEDELTAENFPVFMGTNNRGMAFWMQ
;
A
#
# COMPACT_ATOMS: atom_id res chain seq x y z
N MET A 1 -9.10 11.02 -17.17
CA MET A 1 -8.21 11.54 -16.10
C MET A 1 -6.82 11.82 -16.66
N ARG A 2 -6.27 13.04 -16.49
CA ARG A 2 -4.97 13.42 -17.10
C ARG A 2 -3.83 12.63 -16.45
N SER A 3 -3.03 11.93 -17.25
CA SER A 3 -1.89 11.09 -16.81
C SER A 3 -0.91 11.81 -15.87
N LEU A 4 -0.83 13.14 -15.97
CA LEU A 4 0.00 13.99 -15.12
C LEU A 4 -0.42 13.97 -13.64
N LYS A 5 -1.72 13.94 -13.32
CA LYS A 5 -2.22 13.92 -11.93
C LYS A 5 -1.81 12.63 -11.23
N ILE A 6 -1.98 11.49 -11.91
CA ILE A 6 -1.58 10.17 -11.38
C ILE A 6 -0.08 10.12 -11.16
N PHE A 7 0.72 10.61 -12.10
CA PHE A 7 2.16 10.68 -11.93
C PHE A 7 2.56 11.54 -10.72
N TYR A 8 1.98 12.72 -10.57
CA TYR A 8 2.23 13.58 -9.41
C TYR A 8 1.89 12.88 -8.08
N TRP A 9 0.73 12.21 -8.00
CA TRP A 9 0.35 11.46 -6.81
C TRP A 9 1.24 10.24 -6.56
N THR A 10 1.74 9.57 -7.60
CA THR A 10 2.75 8.51 -7.48
C THR A 10 4.00 9.03 -6.79
N ILE A 11 4.53 10.18 -7.22
CA ILE A 11 5.73 10.78 -6.61
C ILE A 11 5.47 11.19 -5.16
N LEU A 12 4.34 11.84 -4.89
CA LEU A 12 3.98 12.28 -3.54
C LEU A 12 3.82 11.09 -2.59
N GLY A 13 3.14 10.03 -3.03
CA GLY A 13 2.98 8.78 -2.27
C GLY A 13 4.33 8.11 -2.01
N ALA A 14 5.20 8.06 -3.01
CA ALA A 14 6.54 7.49 -2.89
C ALA A 14 7.42 8.25 -1.89
N ALA A 15 7.42 9.58 -1.96
CA ALA A 15 8.16 10.44 -1.03
C ALA A 15 7.64 10.28 0.41
N SER A 16 6.31 10.21 0.58
CA SER A 16 5.69 10.00 1.89
C SER A 16 6.07 8.63 2.48
N ALA A 17 5.95 7.57 1.68
CA ALA A 17 6.36 6.22 2.08
C ALA A 17 7.84 6.17 2.48
N TRP A 18 8.71 6.84 1.72
CA TRP A 18 10.14 6.94 2.04
C TRP A 18 10.37 7.65 3.37
N LEU A 19 9.71 8.79 3.62
CA LEU A 19 9.80 9.51 4.90
C LEU A 19 9.34 8.66 6.09
N TYR A 20 8.28 7.85 5.94
CA TYR A 20 7.82 6.98 7.01
C TYR A 20 8.82 5.87 7.34
N LEU A 21 9.43 5.27 6.31
CA LEU A 21 10.45 4.24 6.51
C LEU A 21 11.72 4.80 7.14
N GLN A 22 12.17 6.01 6.75
CA GLN A 22 13.33 6.66 7.37
C GLN A 22 13.12 6.97 8.86
N ARG A 23 11.89 7.25 9.27
CA ARG A 23 11.56 7.57 10.67
C ARG A 23 11.34 6.35 11.55
N GLY A 24 11.34 5.13 11.01
CA GLY A 24 11.26 3.88 11.79
C GLY A 24 9.96 3.65 12.58
N HIS A 25 8.97 4.54 12.50
CA HIS A 25 7.76 4.48 13.31
C HIS A 25 6.52 4.35 12.41
N LEU A 26 6.11 3.10 12.13
CA LEU A 26 4.87 2.81 11.39
C LEU A 26 3.62 3.42 12.07
N LYS A 27 3.65 3.63 13.39
CA LYS A 27 2.60 4.36 14.14
C LYS A 27 2.35 5.78 13.61
N LEU A 28 3.31 6.37 12.90
CA LEU A 28 3.23 7.73 12.38
C LEU A 28 2.77 7.80 10.92
N VAL A 29 2.53 6.67 10.25
CA VAL A 29 2.01 6.66 8.89
C VAL A 29 0.66 7.37 8.87
N VAL A 30 0.55 8.43 8.07
CA VAL A 30 -0.69 9.19 7.90
C VAL A 30 -1.35 8.65 6.65
N ILE A 31 -2.55 8.09 6.79
CA ILE A 31 -3.30 7.62 5.63
C ILE A 31 -4.07 8.81 5.05
N PRO A 32 -3.94 9.09 3.74
CA PRO A 32 -4.72 10.16 3.12
C PRO A 32 -6.22 9.88 3.30
N PRO A 33 -7.06 10.91 3.51
CA PRO A 33 -8.50 10.73 3.57
C PRO A 33 -9.04 10.32 2.21
N THR A 34 -10.12 9.52 2.22
CA THR A 34 -10.89 9.23 1.01
C THR A 34 -11.65 10.48 0.58
N GLN A 35 -11.53 10.88 -0.68
CA GLN A 35 -12.30 12.00 -1.22
C GLN A 35 -13.77 11.60 -1.41
N ASN A 36 -14.69 12.50 -1.08
CA ASN A 36 -16.14 12.23 -1.20
C ASN A 36 -16.61 12.11 -2.65
N GLN A 37 -15.81 12.54 -3.63
CA GLN A 37 -16.14 12.41 -5.04
C GLN A 37 -15.67 11.05 -5.57
N LEU A 38 -16.60 10.12 -5.76
CA LEU A 38 -16.33 8.84 -6.40
C LEU A 38 -16.05 9.09 -7.89
N PHE A 39 -14.78 9.02 -8.30
CA PHE A 39 -14.48 8.91 -9.72
C PHE A 39 -14.85 7.49 -10.15
N THR A 40 -15.78 7.36 -11.09
CA THR A 40 -16.10 6.07 -11.71
C THR A 40 -14.90 5.61 -12.54
N LEU A 41 -13.97 4.89 -11.92
CA LEU A 41 -12.91 4.17 -12.61
C LEU A 41 -13.49 2.85 -13.09
N ASN A 42 -13.31 2.55 -14.37
CA ASN A 42 -13.53 1.19 -14.84
C ASN A 42 -12.33 0.30 -14.51
N GLU A 43 -12.54 -1.01 -14.55
CA GLU A 43 -11.53 -2.02 -14.24
C GLU A 43 -10.24 -1.83 -15.05
N THR A 44 -10.36 -1.57 -16.35
CA THR A 44 -9.22 -1.30 -17.25
C THR A 44 -8.38 -0.11 -16.81
N GLN A 45 -9.01 0.97 -16.34
CA GLN A 45 -8.30 2.15 -15.82
C GLN A 45 -7.62 1.85 -14.49
N THR A 46 -8.28 1.13 -13.60
CA THR A 46 -7.74 0.68 -12.33
C THR A 46 -6.49 -0.18 -12.55
N TYR A 47 -6.57 -1.19 -13.42
CA TYR A 47 -5.45 -2.05 -13.79
C TYR A 47 -4.27 -1.25 -14.37
N LYS A 48 -4.55 -0.30 -15.28
CA LYS A 48 -3.50 0.57 -15.85
C LYS A 48 -2.77 1.40 -14.78
N ILE A 49 -3.45 1.84 -13.73
CA ILE A 49 -2.83 2.58 -12.62
C ILE A 49 -1.95 1.63 -11.81
N VAL A 50 -2.49 0.48 -11.41
CA VAL A 50 -1.75 -0.55 -10.64
C VAL A 50 -0.47 -0.94 -11.37
N PHE A 51 -0.57 -1.33 -12.64
CA PHE A 51 0.57 -1.72 -13.46
C PHE A 51 1.63 -0.61 -13.59
N LYS A 52 1.22 0.65 -13.74
CA LYS A 52 2.15 1.79 -13.80
C LYS A 52 2.90 1.97 -12.49
N VAL A 53 2.21 1.86 -11.36
CA VAL A 53 2.83 1.98 -10.03
C VAL A 53 3.78 0.84 -9.78
N GLU A 54 3.41 -0.40 -10.09
CA GLU A 54 4.29 -1.55 -9.95
C GLU A 54 5.57 -1.42 -10.77
N ARG A 55 5.44 -0.99 -12.03
CA ARG A 55 6.60 -0.73 -12.90
C ARG A 55 7.45 0.42 -12.35
N PHE A 56 6.84 1.46 -11.78
CA PHE A 56 7.57 2.55 -11.12
C PHE A 56 8.35 2.03 -9.90
N VAL A 57 7.70 1.28 -9.01
CA VAL A 57 8.34 0.73 -7.80
C VAL A 57 9.48 -0.22 -8.16
N LYS A 58 9.27 -1.14 -9.12
CA LYS A 58 10.30 -2.04 -9.62
C LYS A 58 11.49 -1.29 -10.25
N ARG A 59 11.27 -0.16 -10.91
CA ARG A 59 12.37 0.61 -11.52
C ARG A 59 13.13 1.46 -10.51
N VAL A 60 12.41 2.17 -9.65
CA VAL A 60 13.03 3.14 -8.73
C VAL A 60 13.56 2.42 -7.50
N PHE A 61 12.72 1.67 -6.81
CA PHE A 61 13.06 1.16 -5.48
C PHE A 61 13.87 -0.13 -5.50
N VAL A 62 13.68 -0.99 -6.50
CA VAL A 62 14.53 -2.19 -6.67
C VAL A 62 15.89 -1.82 -7.25
N ARG A 63 15.92 -1.07 -8.37
CA ARG A 63 17.18 -0.84 -9.09
C ARG A 63 18.04 0.27 -8.48
N ILE A 64 17.43 1.34 -7.99
CA ILE A 64 18.18 2.50 -7.49
C ILE A 64 18.42 2.36 -5.99
N PHE A 65 17.36 2.11 -5.21
CA PHE A 65 17.45 2.13 -3.75
C PHE A 65 17.67 0.76 -3.08
N ARG A 66 17.58 -0.35 -3.83
CA ARG A 66 17.73 -1.74 -3.34
C ARG A 66 16.94 -2.03 -2.04
N THR A 67 15.76 -1.43 -1.88
CA THR A 67 14.98 -1.56 -0.65
C THR A 67 14.28 -2.92 -0.56
N LYS A 68 14.16 -3.46 0.65
CA LYS A 68 13.37 -4.67 0.94
C LYS A 68 11.87 -4.37 1.15
N HIS A 69 11.48 -3.11 1.28
CA HIS A 69 10.10 -2.70 1.64
C HIS A 69 9.19 -2.43 0.42
N LEU A 70 9.35 -3.19 -0.66
CA LEU A 70 8.65 -2.94 -1.93
C LEU A 70 7.13 -2.99 -1.81
N CYS A 71 6.60 -3.92 -1.00
CA CYS A 71 5.17 -4.05 -0.72
C CYS A 71 4.62 -2.78 -0.05
N PHE A 72 5.34 -2.20 0.92
CA PHE A 72 4.92 -0.96 1.58
C PHE A 72 4.86 0.21 0.60
N TYR A 73 5.90 0.41 -0.23
CA TYR A 73 5.89 1.47 -1.24
C TYR A 73 4.73 1.31 -2.23
N ARG A 74 4.55 0.10 -2.77
CA ARG A 74 3.47 -0.20 -3.71
C ARG A 74 2.10 0.11 -3.09
N SER A 75 1.80 -0.49 -1.94
CA SER A 75 0.51 -0.38 -1.28
C SER A 75 0.23 1.05 -0.83
N TYR A 76 1.22 1.76 -0.28
CA TYR A 76 1.03 3.15 0.14
C TYR A 76 0.82 4.12 -1.04
N ILE A 77 1.53 3.93 -2.16
CA ILE A 77 1.34 4.74 -3.37
C ILE A 77 -0.07 4.51 -3.94
N LEU A 78 -0.49 3.25 -4.08
CA LEU A 78 -1.80 2.90 -4.61
C LEU A 78 -2.91 3.45 -3.71
N LEU A 79 -2.80 3.27 -2.39
CA LEU A 79 -3.69 3.87 -1.40
C LEU A 79 -3.82 5.38 -1.58
N SER A 80 -2.68 6.07 -1.75
CA SER A 80 -2.63 7.52 -1.92
C SER A 80 -3.33 7.98 -3.20
N ILE A 81 -3.24 7.21 -4.27
CA ILE A 81 -3.90 7.50 -5.55
C ILE A 81 -5.40 7.21 -5.44
N PHE A 82 -5.76 6.00 -5.02
CA PHE A 82 -7.15 5.54 -5.07
C PHE A 82 -8.05 6.20 -4.04
N ARG A 83 -7.56 6.54 -2.84
CA ARG A 83 -8.33 7.35 -1.89
C ARG A 83 -8.61 8.76 -2.43
N ARG A 84 -7.68 9.34 -3.18
CA ARG A 84 -7.91 10.61 -3.90
C ARG A 84 -8.87 10.47 -5.07
N LEU A 85 -9.16 9.25 -5.51
CA LEU A 85 -10.17 8.94 -6.52
C LEU A 85 -11.50 8.49 -5.90
N GLY A 86 -11.59 8.54 -4.58
CA GLY A 86 -12.80 8.21 -3.82
C GLY A 86 -12.94 6.74 -3.45
N LEU A 87 -11.98 5.88 -3.76
CA LEU A 87 -12.02 4.48 -3.33
C LEU A 87 -11.56 4.36 -1.88
N PRO A 88 -12.40 3.81 -0.97
CA PRO A 88 -12.11 3.72 0.46
C PRO A 88 -11.19 2.53 0.79
N LEU A 89 -10.03 2.46 0.15
CA LEU A 89 -9.07 1.38 0.38
C LEU A 89 -8.53 1.43 1.81
N ALA A 90 -8.36 0.27 2.44
CA ALA A 90 -7.66 0.11 3.71
C ALA A 90 -6.23 -0.41 3.46
N LEU A 91 -5.28 0.04 4.28
CA LEU A 91 -3.92 -0.46 4.26
C LEU A 91 -3.77 -1.53 5.32
N ASN A 92 -3.31 -2.70 4.92
CA ASN A 92 -3.09 -3.83 5.80
C ASN A 92 -1.59 -4.06 5.96
N ILE A 93 -1.15 -4.31 7.18
CA ILE A 93 0.23 -4.62 7.53
C ILE A 93 0.23 -5.97 8.25
N GLY A 94 0.82 -6.97 7.61
CA GLY A 94 1.03 -8.30 8.16
C GLY A 94 2.46 -8.45 8.64
N MET A 95 2.63 -8.99 9.84
CA MET A 95 3.93 -9.33 10.41
C MET A 95 4.07 -10.84 10.53
N LYS A 96 5.23 -11.34 10.17
CA LYS A 96 5.61 -12.74 10.30
C LYS A 96 6.82 -12.81 11.22
N ASN A 97 6.63 -13.40 12.41
CA ASN A 97 7.75 -13.81 13.23
C ASN A 97 8.26 -15.14 12.68
N PHE A 98 9.40 -15.13 12.01
CA PHE A 98 10.12 -16.37 11.83
C PHE A 98 10.76 -16.76 13.16
N HIS A 99 10.94 -18.06 13.43
CA HIS A 99 11.58 -18.57 14.65
C HIS A 99 13.04 -18.08 14.86
N ARG A 100 13.58 -17.30 13.92
CA ARG A 100 14.87 -16.60 14.02
C ARG A 100 14.62 -15.10 14.25
N PRO A 101 15.20 -14.49 15.30
CA PRO A 101 15.01 -13.07 15.62
C PRO A 101 15.47 -12.12 14.51
N ASP A 102 16.30 -12.59 13.57
CA ASP A 102 16.91 -11.78 12.51
C ASP A 102 16.07 -11.74 11.22
N GLU A 103 15.02 -12.56 11.15
CA GLU A 103 14.13 -12.68 10.01
C GLU A 103 12.73 -12.23 10.42
N ILE A 104 12.53 -10.94 10.68
CA ILE A 104 11.17 -10.38 10.75
C ILE A 104 10.70 -10.18 9.31
N GLY A 105 9.78 -11.02 8.87
CA GLY A 105 9.08 -10.84 7.59
C GLY A 105 7.86 -9.97 7.77
N GLY A 106 7.43 -9.33 6.69
CA GLY A 106 6.17 -8.62 6.69
C GLY A 106 5.67 -8.38 5.28
N HIS A 107 4.36 -8.19 5.17
CA HIS A 107 3.71 -7.85 3.93
C HIS A 107 2.79 -6.65 4.14
N CYS A 108 2.62 -5.85 3.10
CA CYS A 108 1.71 -4.72 3.12
C CYS A 108 0.83 -4.80 1.89
N TRP A 109 -0.48 -4.83 2.09
CA TRP A 109 -1.45 -5.00 1.02
C TRP A 109 -2.65 -4.09 1.19
N LEU A 110 -3.48 -4.01 0.17
CA LEU A 110 -4.69 -3.19 0.18
C LEU A 110 -5.93 -4.06 0.20
N THR A 111 -6.97 -3.58 0.90
CA THR A 111 -8.31 -4.17 0.83
C THR A 111 -9.34 -3.12 0.44
N LEU A 112 -10.36 -3.53 -0.31
CA LEU A 112 -11.55 -2.77 -0.63
C LEU A 112 -12.76 -3.56 -0.13
N ASN A 113 -13.57 -2.99 0.77
CA ASN A 113 -14.69 -3.72 1.39
C ASN A 113 -14.26 -5.05 2.02
N ASN A 114 -13.11 -5.06 2.70
CA ASN A 114 -12.46 -6.24 3.30
C ASN A 114 -11.92 -7.30 2.32
N GLU A 115 -12.11 -7.12 1.02
CA GLU A 115 -11.55 -8.01 -0.01
C GLU A 115 -10.17 -7.55 -0.48
N PRO A 116 -9.21 -8.45 -0.77
CA PRO A 116 -7.91 -8.09 -1.32
C PRO A 116 -8.03 -7.26 -2.61
N PHE A 117 -7.28 -6.16 -2.69
CA PHE A 117 -7.33 -5.23 -3.83
C PHE A 117 -6.09 -5.36 -4.72
N PHE A 118 -6.22 -6.10 -5.83
CA PHE A 118 -5.13 -6.43 -6.76
C PHE A 118 -3.95 -7.11 -6.04
N GLU A 119 -4.25 -8.09 -5.21
CA GLU A 119 -3.27 -8.92 -4.50
C GLU A 119 -3.61 -10.38 -4.74
N ASP A 120 -2.62 -11.27 -4.68
CA ASP A 120 -2.89 -12.71 -4.72
C ASP A 120 -3.72 -13.11 -3.48
N GLU A 121 -4.74 -13.95 -3.68
CA GLU A 121 -5.67 -14.42 -2.62
C GLU A 121 -4.93 -14.98 -1.40
N LEU A 122 -3.79 -15.65 -1.64
CA LEU A 122 -2.89 -16.19 -0.62
C LEU A 122 -2.36 -15.14 0.36
N THR A 123 -2.39 -13.86 0.01
CA THR A 123 -1.88 -12.78 0.87
C THR A 123 -2.66 -12.67 2.16
N ALA A 124 -3.98 -12.76 2.12
CA ALA A 124 -4.82 -12.68 3.32
C ALA A 124 -4.72 -13.96 4.17
N GLU A 125 -4.66 -15.12 3.51
CA GLU A 125 -4.55 -16.43 4.17
C GLU A 125 -3.26 -16.60 4.98
N ASN A 126 -2.17 -15.94 4.54
CA ASN A 126 -0.88 -16.00 5.22
C ASN A 126 -0.82 -15.22 6.55
N PHE A 127 -1.81 -14.37 6.85
CA PHE A 127 -1.87 -13.58 8.08
C PHE A 127 -3.26 -13.70 8.74
N PRO A 128 -3.62 -14.88 9.29
CA PRO A 128 -4.98 -15.17 9.76
C PRO A 128 -5.37 -14.41 11.04
N VAL A 129 -4.40 -13.89 11.80
CA VAL A 129 -4.67 -13.26 13.10
C VAL A 129 -4.82 -11.75 12.93
N PHE A 130 -6.06 -11.25 13.00
CA PHE A 130 -6.34 -9.81 13.03
C PHE A 130 -6.02 -9.22 14.40
N MET A 131 -5.12 -8.24 14.44
CA MET A 131 -4.68 -7.58 15.68
C MET A 131 -5.44 -6.29 15.99
N GLY A 132 -6.24 -5.80 15.03
CA GLY A 132 -7.00 -4.57 15.17
C GLY A 132 -6.63 -3.53 14.12
N THR A 133 -7.33 -2.40 14.19
CA THR A 133 -7.05 -1.21 13.38
C THR A 133 -6.52 -0.07 14.23
N ASN A 134 -5.77 0.84 13.62
CA ASN A 134 -5.54 2.14 14.24
C ASN A 134 -6.63 3.15 13.82
N ASN A 135 -6.64 4.29 14.51
CA ASN A 135 -7.50 5.45 14.22
C ASN A 135 -7.27 6.11 12.86
N ARG A 136 -6.39 5.55 12.01
CA ARG A 136 -6.06 6.05 10.66
C ARG A 136 -6.50 5.09 9.56
N GLY A 137 -7.15 3.98 9.90
CA GLY A 137 -7.62 2.99 8.93
C GLY A 137 -6.51 2.10 8.38
N MET A 138 -5.46 1.88 9.17
CA MET A 138 -4.53 0.76 8.96
C MET A 138 -4.99 -0.43 9.79
N ALA A 139 -4.98 -1.61 9.18
CA ALA A 139 -5.24 -2.89 9.83
C ALA A 139 -3.93 -3.65 10.05
N PHE A 140 -3.81 -4.29 11.20
CA PHE A 140 -2.62 -5.04 11.59
C PHE A 140 -2.96 -6.52 11.70
N TRP A 141 -2.06 -7.36 11.21
CA TRP A 141 -2.24 -8.80 11.13
C TRP A 141 -0.97 -9.53 11.55
N MET A 142 -1.12 -10.75 12.06
CA MET A 142 0.00 -11.66 12.37
C MET A 142 -0.20 -13.02 11.71
N GLN A 143 0.93 -13.66 11.40
CA GLN A 143 1.00 -15.08 11.11
C GLN A 143 1.18 -15.88 12.40
#